data_AF-A0A2A3LDI5-F1
#
_entry.id   AF-A0A2A3LDI5-F1
#
_cell.length_a   1.000
_cell.length_b   1.000
_cell.length_c   1.000
_cell.angle_alpha   90.00
_cell.angle_beta   90.00
_cell.angle_gamma   90.00
#
_symmetry.space_group_name_H-M   'P 1'
#
loop_
_entity.id
_entity.type
_entity.pdbx_description
1 polymer ?
#
loop_
_entity_poly.entity_id
_entity_poly.type
_entity_poly.pdbx_seq_one_letter_code
_entity_poly.pdbx_strand_id
1 'polypeptide(L)'
;MDEFKLPDGRTVKITERALRDFNDHDNCSFCAGRAAAHRGESKDSNPFPPGDLPPASPQRYESDHWLWMAGHEVGATEPGGLLWYEQPNRG
;
A
#
# COMPACT_ATOMS: atom_id res chain seq x y z
N MET A 1 20.99 14.18 7.75
CA MET A 1 19.60 13.69 7.88
C MET A 1 18.77 14.65 7.08
N ASP A 2 18.23 14.17 5.97
CA ASP A 2 17.54 15.05 5.03
C ASP A 2 16.05 15.10 5.40
N GLU A 3 15.56 16.32 5.56
CA GLU A 3 14.15 16.60 5.82
C GLU A 3 13.45 16.90 4.49
N PHE A 4 12.32 16.24 4.26
CA PHE A 4 11.51 16.45 3.07
C PHE A 4 10.15 17.01 3.46
N LYS A 5 9.67 17.99 2.69
CA LYS A 5 8.36 18.60 2.91
C LYS A 5 7.37 18.00 1.93
N LEU A 6 6.34 17.34 2.46
CA LEU A 6 5.24 16.78 1.69
C LEU A 6 4.34 17.90 1.14
N PRO A 7 3.61 17.65 0.03
CA PRO A 7 2.62 18.58 -0.53
C PRO A 7 1.57 19.09 0.48
N ASP A 8 1.25 18.30 1.50
CA ASP A 8 0.30 18.66 2.58
C ASP A 8 0.92 19.50 3.71
N GLY A 9 2.19 19.91 3.55
CA GLY A 9 2.92 20.74 4.50
C GLY A 9 3.60 19.99 5.64
N ARG A 10 3.41 18.68 5.78
CA ARG A 10 4.14 17.87 6.77
C ARG A 10 5.62 17.75 6.40
N THR A 11 6.49 17.84 7.41
CA THR A 11 7.93 17.54 7.27
C THR A 11 8.20 16.14 7.76
N VAL A 12 8.89 15.35 6.95
CA VAL A 12 9.29 13.98 7.27
C VAL A 12 10.80 13.82 7.18
N LYS A 13 11.38 13.05 8.10
CA LYS A 13 12.81 12.72 8.09
C LYS A 13 13.02 11.44 7.29
N ILE A 14 13.86 11.52 6.26
CA ILE A 14 14.33 10.33 5.55
C ILE A 14 15.40 9.69 6.43
N THR A 15 15.12 8.48 6.90
CA THR A 15 16.10 7.67 7.63
C THR A 15 16.72 6.67 6.67
N GLU A 16 17.97 6.28 6.91
CA GLU A 16 18.62 5.21 6.14
C GLU A 16 17.81 3.90 6.15
N ARG A 17 17.08 3.65 7.23
CA ARG A 17 16.14 2.52 7.33
C ARG A 17 15.00 2.63 6.32
N ALA A 18 14.38 3.79 6.19
CA ALA A 18 13.31 4.02 5.21
C ALA A 18 13.79 3.84 3.77
N LEU A 19 15.05 4.16 3.47
CA LEU A 19 15.64 3.94 2.15
C LEU A 19 15.95 2.46 1.87
N ARG A 20 16.42 1.71 2.87
CA ARG A 20 16.69 0.26 2.73
C ARG A 20 15.40 -0.54 2.54
N ASP A 21 14.37 -0.20 3.30
CA ASP A 21 13.09 -0.90 3.30
C ASP A 21 12.22 -0.50 2.08
N PHE A 22 12.68 0.43 1.24
CA PHE A 22 11.94 0.94 0.08
C PHE A 22 11.64 -0.16 -0.95
N ASN A 23 12.56 -1.11 -1.16
CA ASN A 23 12.45 -2.17 -2.16
C ASN A 23 12.00 -3.52 -1.58
N ASP A 24 11.75 -3.64 -0.27
CA ASP A 24 11.49 -4.94 0.41
C ASP A 24 10.00 -5.36 0.37
N HIS A 25 9.20 -4.73 -0.49
CA HIS A 25 7.74 -4.94 -0.54
C HIS A 25 7.26 -5.75 -1.74
N ASP A 26 8.16 -6.16 -2.64
CA ASP A 26 7.80 -6.76 -3.93
C ASP A 26 7.13 -8.15 -3.82
N ASN A 27 7.37 -8.88 -2.71
CA ASN A 27 6.79 -10.20 -2.48
C ASN A 27 5.69 -10.22 -1.41
N CYS A 28 5.04 -9.09 -1.17
CA CYS A 28 4.01 -8.93 -0.15
C CYS A 28 2.71 -8.42 -0.79
N SER A 29 1.74 -9.31 -1.01
CA SER A 29 0.45 -8.99 -1.65
C SER A 29 -0.29 -7.86 -0.94
N PHE A 30 -0.26 -7.83 0.40
CA PHE A 30 -0.79 -6.73 1.21
C PHE A 30 -0.07 -5.40 0.95
N CYS A 31 1.26 -5.42 0.88
CA CYS A 31 2.08 -4.23 0.66
C CYS A 31 1.85 -3.67 -0.75
N ALA A 32 1.72 -4.56 -1.75
CA ALA A 32 1.40 -4.20 -3.12
C ALA A 32 0.01 -3.53 -3.23
N GLY A 33 -1.01 -4.05 -2.55
CA GLY A 33 -2.34 -3.45 -2.53
C GLY A 33 -2.37 -2.09 -1.85
N ARG A 34 -1.67 -1.96 -0.72
CA ARG A 34 -1.50 -0.69 -0.02
C ARG A 34 -0.80 0.35 -0.88
N ALA A 35 0.28 -0.03 -1.58
CA ALA A 35 0.98 0.85 -2.50
C ALA A 35 0.11 1.25 -3.71
N ALA A 36 -0.68 0.33 -4.27
CA ALA A 36 -1.63 0.61 -5.34
C ALA A 36 -2.67 1.66 -4.93
N ALA A 37 -3.23 1.56 -3.73
CA ALA A 37 -4.15 2.56 -3.21
C ALA A 37 -3.51 3.94 -3.06
N HIS A 38 -2.27 4.01 -2.59
CA HIS A 38 -1.54 5.29 -2.50
C HIS A 38 -1.20 5.91 -3.87
N ARG A 39 -1.12 5.09 -4.93
CA ARG A 39 -1.01 5.57 -6.32
C ARG A 39 -2.35 5.95 -6.94
N GLY A 40 -3.46 5.79 -6.21
CA GLY A 40 -4.81 6.06 -6.69
C GLY A 40 -5.35 5.00 -7.66
N GLU A 41 -4.76 3.80 -7.69
CA GLU A 41 -5.22 2.71 -8.55
C GLU A 41 -6.56 2.13 -8.06
N SER A 42 -7.40 1.66 -9.00
CA SER A 42 -8.65 0.94 -8.67
C SER A 42 -8.36 -0.41 -8.02
N LYS A 43 -9.33 -0.93 -7.25
CA LYS A 43 -9.32 -2.32 -6.78
C LYS A 43 -9.28 -3.34 -7.93
N ASP A 44 -9.75 -2.95 -9.11
CA ASP A 44 -9.69 -3.78 -10.32
C ASP A 44 -8.24 -3.98 -10.84
N SER A 45 -7.28 -3.22 -10.30
CA SER A 45 -5.85 -3.36 -10.62
C SER A 45 -5.19 -4.51 -9.86
N ASN A 46 -5.95 -5.24 -9.02
CA ASN A 46 -5.46 -6.40 -8.29
C ASN A 46 -4.97 -7.48 -9.28
N PRO A 47 -3.67 -7.85 -9.27
CA PRO A 47 -3.14 -8.85 -10.20
C PRO A 47 -3.53 -10.28 -9.79
N PHE A 48 -4.04 -10.48 -8.58
CA PHE A 48 -4.39 -11.78 -8.05
C PHE A 48 -5.88 -12.07 -8.29
N PRO A 49 -6.25 -13.24 -8.83
CA PRO A 49 -7.65 -13.60 -9.02
C PRO A 49 -8.31 -13.94 -7.67
N PRO A 50 -9.62 -13.64 -7.49
CA PRO A 50 -10.34 -13.85 -6.22
C PRO A 50 -10.39 -15.28 -5.70
N GLY A 51 -10.12 -16.26 -6.58
CA GLY A 51 -10.25 -17.68 -6.31
C GLY A 51 -11.69 -18.11 -6.01
N ASP A 52 -11.94 -19.41 -6.02
CA ASP A 52 -13.26 -19.99 -5.70
C ASP A 52 -13.38 -20.31 -4.21
N LEU A 53 -12.89 -19.43 -3.33
CA LEU A 53 -12.95 -19.64 -1.88
C LEU A 53 -14.30 -19.14 -1.32
N PRO A 54 -14.97 -19.93 -0.45
CA PRO A 54 -16.21 -19.51 0.21
C PRO A 54 -16.04 -18.19 0.96
N PRO A 55 -17.05 -17.29 0.98
CA PRO A 55 -16.90 -15.96 1.56
C PRO A 55 -16.46 -15.89 3.03
N ALA A 56 -16.76 -16.92 3.82
CA ALA A 56 -16.42 -17.03 5.25
C ALA A 56 -15.27 -18.01 5.54
N SER A 57 -14.57 -18.49 4.50
CA SER A 57 -13.42 -19.38 4.66
C SER A 57 -12.23 -18.60 5.26
N PRO A 58 -11.56 -19.11 6.32
CA PRO A 58 -10.33 -18.51 6.83
C PRO A 58 -9.23 -18.40 5.77
N GLN A 59 -9.15 -19.39 4.88
CA GLN A 59 -8.18 -19.45 3.78
C GLN A 59 -8.35 -18.28 2.80
N ARG A 60 -9.54 -17.69 2.75
CA ARG A 60 -9.80 -16.47 1.97
C ARG A 60 -8.86 -15.34 2.41
N TYR A 61 -8.72 -15.13 3.72
CA TYR A 61 -7.87 -14.07 4.32
C TYR A 61 -6.36 -14.32 4.16
N GLU A 62 -5.97 -15.54 3.82
CA GLU A 62 -4.57 -15.92 3.59
C GLU A 62 -4.19 -15.85 2.10
N SER A 63 -5.16 -15.73 1.20
CA SER A 63 -4.89 -15.66 -0.23
C SER A 63 -4.35 -14.28 -0.64
N ASP A 64 -3.49 -14.27 -1.66
CA ASP A 64 -2.89 -13.06 -2.19
C ASP A 64 -3.92 -12.02 -2.64
N HIS A 65 -5.04 -12.47 -3.23
CA HIS A 65 -6.11 -11.57 -3.63
C HIS A 65 -6.70 -10.79 -2.45
N TRP A 66 -7.08 -11.47 -1.39
CA TRP A 66 -7.72 -10.81 -0.24
C TRP A 66 -6.71 -10.05 0.62
N LEU A 67 -5.47 -10.52 0.69
CA LEU A 67 -4.37 -9.76 1.29
C LEU A 67 -4.14 -8.45 0.54
N TRP A 68 -4.11 -8.48 -0.79
CA TRP A 68 -4.00 -7.27 -1.62
C TRP A 68 -5.20 -6.34 -1.42
N MET A 69 -6.43 -6.86 -1.44
CA MET A 69 -7.64 -6.06 -1.21
C MET A 69 -7.64 -5.40 0.17
N ALA A 70 -7.23 -6.13 1.22
CA ALA A 70 -7.10 -5.57 2.56
C ALA A 70 -6.04 -4.47 2.63
N GLY A 71 -4.90 -4.67 1.96
CA GLY A 71 -3.86 -3.66 1.82
C GLY A 71 -4.38 -2.39 1.13
N HIS A 72 -5.13 -2.55 0.04
CA HIS A 72 -5.73 -1.45 -0.71
C HIS A 72 -6.69 -0.61 0.14
N GLU A 73 -7.59 -1.25 0.90
CA GLU A 73 -8.50 -0.56 1.82
C GLU A 73 -7.74 0.25 2.88
N VAL A 74 -6.68 -0.32 3.46
CA VAL A 74 -5.84 0.38 4.43
C VAL A 74 -5.15 1.57 3.78
N GLY A 75 -4.46 1.36 2.65
CA GLY A 75 -3.75 2.42 1.92
C GLY A 75 -4.65 3.57 1.49
N ALA A 76 -5.91 3.28 1.13
CA ALA A 76 -6.90 4.29 0.77
C ALA A 76 -7.25 5.25 1.94
N THR A 77 -7.01 4.85 3.18
CA THR A 77 -7.29 5.65 4.40
C THR A 77 -6.05 6.27 5.01
N GLU A 78 -4.86 5.83 4.60
CA GLU A 78 -3.61 6.33 5.15
C GLU A 78 -3.29 7.71 4.58
N PRO A 79 -2.73 8.61 5.40
CA PRO A 79 -2.21 9.86 4.87
C PRO A 79 -1.00 9.54 3.97
N GLY A 80 -1.06 9.96 2.71
CA GLY A 80 0.04 9.76 1.74
C GLY A 80 1.39 10.28 2.24
N GLY A 81 2.50 9.93 1.60
CA GLY A 81 3.83 10.30 2.13
C GLY A 81 5.00 9.81 1.28
N LEU A 82 6.22 10.12 1.73
CA LEU A 82 7.46 9.87 0.99
C LEU A 82 7.68 8.40 0.57
N LEU A 83 7.24 7.46 1.38
CA LEU A 83 7.36 6.02 1.08
C LEU A 83 6.44 5.57 -0.07
N TRP A 84 5.46 6.39 -0.46
CA TRP A 84 4.47 6.09 -1.49
C TRP A 84 4.70 6.90 -2.78
N TYR A 85 5.88 7.50 -2.85
CA TYR A 85 6.56 8.30 -3.86
C TYR A 85 5.85 9.46 -4.55
N GLU A 86 4.54 9.51 -4.82
CA GLU A 86 3.97 10.68 -5.56
C GLU A 86 2.56 11.18 -5.15
N GLN A 87 1.96 10.70 -4.04
CA GLN A 87 0.59 11.05 -3.52
C GLN A 87 -0.58 10.70 -4.50
N PRO A 88 -1.81 10.32 -4.06
CA PRO A 88 -2.54 10.88 -2.89
C PRO A 88 -3.43 9.91 -2.05
N ASN A 89 -3.86 10.39 -0.87
CA ASN A 89 -5.30 10.44 -0.54
C ASN A 89 -5.65 11.48 0.54
N ARG A 90 -5.75 12.74 0.10
CA ARG A 90 -6.84 13.73 0.32
C ARG A 90 -6.29 15.14 0.09
N GLY A 91 -6.93 15.86 -0.82
CA GLY A 91 -7.02 17.31 -0.75
C GLY A 91 -8.00 17.73 0.34
#